data_AF-A0A9D4DGT7-F1
#
_entry.id   AF-A0A9D4DGT7-F1
#
_cell.length_a   1.000
_cell.length_b   1.000
_cell.length_c   1.000
_cell.angle_alpha   90.00
_cell.angle_beta   90.00
_cell.angle_gamma   90.00
#
_symmetry.space_group_name_H-M   'P 1'
#
loop_
_entity.id
_entity.type
_entity.pdbx_description
1 polymer ?
#
loop_
_entity_poly.entity_id
_entity_poly.type
_entity_poly.pdbx_seq_one_letter_code
_entity_poly.pdbx_strand_id
1 'polypeptide(L)' 'MEDLLLKCDVHTDEKLKMFCQDHSQLCCSDCVLLNHRQCTNVALISESAKKLKRHYWI' A
#
# COMPACT_ATOMS: atom_id res chain seq x y z
N MET A 1 -9.32 14.95 12.51
CA MET A 1 -8.15 14.51 11.72
C MET A 1 -8.63 13.29 10.96
N GLU A 2 -9.16 13.53 9.76
CA GLU A 2 -9.73 12.48 8.92
C GLU A 2 -8.63 11.48 8.53
N ASP A 3 -8.59 10.37 9.26
CA ASP A 3 -8.08 9.10 8.77
C ASP A 3 -8.68 8.92 7.36
N LEU A 4 -7.85 9.07 6.33
CA LEU A 4 -8.20 8.66 4.97
C LEU A 4 -8.45 7.16 5.02
N LEU A 5 -9.68 6.79 5.37
CA LEU A 5 -10.25 5.44 5.40
C LEU A 5 -10.41 4.96 3.96
N LEU A 6 -9.29 4.85 3.26
CA LEU A 6 -9.19 4.18 1.97
C LEU A 6 -9.47 2.71 2.24
N LYS A 7 -10.73 2.31 2.09
CA LYS A 7 -11.14 0.92 2.14
C LYS A 7 -10.76 0.26 0.82
N CYS A 8 -10.49 -1.04 0.88
CA CYS A 8 -10.33 -1.80 -0.36
C CYS A 8 -11.69 -1.87 -1.07
N ASP A 9 -11.69 -1.60 -2.38
CA ASP A 9 -12.89 -1.70 -3.22
C ASP A 9 -13.40 -3.16 -3.32
N VAL A 10 -12.47 -4.12 -3.22
CA VAL A 10 -12.75 -5.56 -3.30
C VAL A 10 -13.04 -6.17 -1.92
N HIS A 11 -12.33 -5.72 -0.88
CA HIS A 11 -12.41 -6.25 0.48
C HIS A 11 -12.96 -5.16 1.41
N THR A 12 -14.28 -5.09 1.53
CA THR A 12 -15.01 -3.99 2.19
C THR A 12 -14.73 -3.81 3.68
N ASP A 13 -14.24 -4.85 4.36
CA ASP A 13 -13.85 -4.81 5.77
C ASP A 13 -12.38 -4.39 5.98
N GLU A 14 -11.59 -4.41 4.91
CA GLU A 14 -10.16 -4.17 4.96
C GLU A 14 -9.79 -2.75 4.55
N LYS A 15 -8.78 -2.21 5.23
CA LYS A 15 -8.22 -0.88 4.94
C LYS A 15 -6.96 -1.01 4.09
N LEU A 16 -6.79 -0.11 3.13
CA LEU A 16 -5.58 0.04 2.35
C LEU A 16 -4.46 0.56 3.26
N LYS A 17 -3.55 -0.33 3.64
CA LYS A 17 -2.40 -0.05 4.52
C LYS A 17 -1.06 -0.28 3.83
N MET A 18 -1.08 -0.95 2.67
CA MET A 18 0.09 -1.41 1.94
C MET A 18 0.13 -0.76 0.55
N PHE A 19 1.31 -0.68 -0.02
CA PHE A 19 1.57 -0.19 -1.36
C PHE A 19 2.46 -1.22 -2.08
N CYS A 20 1.97 -1.73 -3.20
CA CYS A 20 2.73 -2.56 -4.11
C CYS A 20 3.45 -1.65 -5.11
N GLN A 21 4.78 -1.60 -5.05
CA GLN A 21 5.58 -0.78 -5.96
C GLN A 21 5.65 -1.41 -7.36
N ASP A 22 5.60 -2.73 -7.45
CA ASP A 22 5.64 -3.45 -8.74
C ASP A 22 4.44 -3.06 -9.65
N HIS A 23 3.28 -2.81 -9.03
CA HIS A 23 2.05 -2.40 -9.72
C HIS A 23 1.66 -0.93 -9.48
N SER A 24 2.47 -0.20 -8.71
CA SER A 24 2.18 1.17 -8.24
C SER A 24 0.77 1.34 -7.68
N GLN A 25 0.30 0.38 -6.88
CA GLN A 25 -1.08 0.31 -6.40
C GLN A 25 -1.17 0.20 -4.88
N LEU A 26 -2.22 0.81 -4.30
CA LEU A 26 -2.58 0.62 -2.89
C LEU A 26 -3.28 -0.73 -2.70
N CYS A 27 -2.89 -1.44 -1.64
CA CYS A 27 -3.36 -2.78 -1.33
C CYS A 27 -3.77 -2.89 0.15
N CYS A 28 -4.76 -3.75 0.42
CA CYS A 28 -5.00 -4.26 1.77
C CYS A 28 -4.30 -5.61 1.97
N SER A 29 -4.38 -6.16 3.18
CA SER A 29 -3.74 -7.43 3.55
C SER A 29 -4.22 -8.57 2.66
N ASP A 30 -5.52 -8.66 2.41
CA ASP A 30 -6.11 -9.69 1.54
C ASP A 30 -5.71 -9.54 0.07
N CYS A 31 -5.61 -8.31 -0.45
CA CYS A 31 -5.07 -8.08 -1.79
C CYS A 31 -3.64 -8.63 -1.91
N VAL A 32 -2.84 -8.50 -0.85
CA VAL A 32 -1.46 -9.01 -0.84
C VAL A 32 -1.44 -10.53 -0.84
N LEU A 33 -2.30 -11.18 -0.05
CA LEU A 33 -2.36 -12.63 0.03
C LEU A 33 -2.90 -13.28 -1.25
N LEU A 34 -3.91 -12.66 -1.88
CA LEU A 34 -4.62 -13.23 -3.01
C LEU A 34 -4.03 -12.84 -4.36
N ASN A 35 -3.56 -11.59 -4.51
CA ASN A 35 -3.22 -11.04 -5.83
C ASN A 35 -1.77 -10.54 -5.94
N HIS A 36 -1.16 -10.06 -4.85
CA HIS A 36 0.22 -9.56 -4.86
C HIS A 36 1.23 -10.48 -4.18
N ARG A 37 0.89 -11.76 -3.95
CA ARG A 37 1.76 -12.72 -3.25
C ARG A 37 3.10 -12.93 -3.95
N GLN A 38 3.13 -12.79 -5.27
CA GLN A 38 4.35 -12.91 -6.08
C GLN A 38 5.09 -11.57 -6.26
N CYS A 39 4.50 -10.46 -5.82
CA CYS A 39 5.15 -9.16 -5.88
C CYS A 39 6.25 -9.09 -4.83
N THR A 40 7.42 -8.59 -5.21
CA THR A 40 8.59 -8.54 -4.33
C THR A 40 8.63 -7.23 -3.55
N ASN A 41 8.03 -6.16 -4.08
CA ASN A 41 8.10 -4.82 -3.54
C ASN A 41 6.75 -4.36 -2.97
N VAL A 42 6.20 -5.14 -2.03
CA VAL A 42 5.01 -4.76 -1.26
C VAL A 42 5.43 -4.31 0.13
N ALA A 43 5.10 -3.08 0.50
CA ALA A 43 5.45 -2.52 1.80
C ALA A 43 4.32 -1.67 2.38
N LEU A 44 4.39 -1.36 3.66
CA LEU A 44 3.46 -0.41 4.27
C LEU A 44 3.55 0.97 3.60
N ILE A 45 2.42 1.65 3.49
CA ILE A 45 2.35 3.01 2.89
C ILE A 45 3.25 3.97 3.67
N SER A 46 3.27 3.86 5.00
CA SER A 46 4.12 4.67 5.89
C SER A 46 5.61 4.50 5.58
N GLU A 47 6.05 3.26 5.33
CA GLU A 47 7.44 2.95 4.99
C GLU A 47 7.78 3.41 3.57
N SER A 48 6.86 3.23 2.62
CA SER A 48 7.03 3.71 1.24
C SER A 48 7.12 5.23 1.17
N ALA A 49 6.29 5.95 1.94
CA ALA A 49 6.33 7.41 2.02
C ALA A 49 7.64 7.93 2.63
N LYS A 50 8.20 7.24 3.62
CA LYS A 50 9.53 7.60 4.18
C LYS A 50 10.64 7.47 3.13
N LYS A 51 10.60 6.43 2.29
CA LYS A 51 11.55 6.25 1.18
C LYS A 51 11.44 7.37 0.14
N LEU A 52 10.22 7.77 -0.23
CA LEU A 52 9.99 8.88 -1.15
C LEU A 52 10.50 10.21 -0.59
N LYS A 53 10.24 10.52 0.69
CA LYS A 53 10.75 11.76 1.31
C LYS A 53 12.27 11.89 1.28
N ARG A 54 13.04 10.79 1.24
CA ARG A 54 14.49 10.84 1.10
C ARG A 54 14.97 11.10 -0.33
N HIS A 55 14.18 10.75 -1.34
CA HIS A 55 14.55 10.92 -2.76
C HIS A 55 14.23 12.31 -3.33
N TYR A 56 13.43 13.13 -2.63
CA TYR A 56 13.03 14.48 -3.07
C TYR A 56 13.80 15.62 -2.36
N TRP A 57 14.96 15.33 -1.73
CA TRP A 57 15.90 16.34 -1.20
C TRP A 57 17.15 16.43 -2.09
N ILE A 58 16.96 16.77 -3.36
CA ILE A 58 17.98 17.29 -4.30
C ILE A 58 17.35 18.46 -5.04
#